data_AF-A0A4S2L5P1-F1
#
_entry.id   AF-A0A4S2L5P1-F1
#
_cell.length_a   1.000
_cell.length_b   1.000
_cell.length_c   1.000
_cell.angle_alpha   90.00
_cell.angle_beta   90.00
_cell.angle_gamma   90.00
#
_symmetry.space_group_name_H-M   'P 1'
#
loop_
_entity.id
_entity.type
_entity.pdbx_description
1 polymer ?
#
loop_
_entity_poly.entity_id
_entity_poly.type
_entity_poly.pdbx_seq_one_letter_code
_entity_poly.pdbx_strand_id
1 'polypeptide(L)'
;NISEAIEEESLKYIAGYVAFRFKSTDKTLGIETRQLETTGDQDWLQVISRGKCMYPSDKLLLQCARIMNIEFAKYHGSSLNKKNLIFQNLAKIIEPQLKIKIPREALLCLIRTRTYIRLREMNRAIAIANHRQKKRKMSKFTNKKRVY
;
A
#
# COMPACT_ATOMS: atom_id res chain seq x y z
N ASN A 1 14.20 -12.91 2.46
CA ASN A 1 13.15 -13.67 1.72
C ASN A 1 12.70 -12.83 0.52
N ILE A 2 12.44 -13.42 -0.67
CA ILE A 2 11.99 -12.66 -1.87
C ILE A 2 10.71 -11.87 -1.59
N SER A 3 9.78 -12.43 -0.81
CA SER A 3 8.52 -11.76 -0.49
C SER A 3 8.72 -10.49 0.34
N GLU A 4 9.66 -10.51 1.29
CA GLU A 4 9.98 -9.34 2.13
C GLU A 4 10.60 -8.21 1.30
N ALA A 5 11.48 -8.55 0.36
CA ALA A 5 12.09 -7.57 -0.55
C ALA A 5 11.04 -6.90 -1.44
N ILE A 6 10.10 -7.68 -2.00
CA ILE A 6 8.99 -7.14 -2.81
C ILE A 6 8.10 -6.22 -1.98
N GLU A 7 7.80 -6.60 -0.72
CA GLU A 7 6.98 -5.79 0.16
C GLU A 7 7.66 -4.46 0.52
N GLU A 8 8.97 -4.49 0.80
CA GLU A 8 9.75 -3.29 1.09
C GLU A 8 9.78 -2.32 -0.11
N GLU A 9 10.05 -2.81 -1.32
CA GLU A 9 10.03 -1.98 -2.54
C GLU A 9 8.62 -1.43 -2.84
N SER A 10 7.58 -2.25 -2.63
CA SER A 10 6.18 -1.81 -2.78
C SER A 10 5.84 -0.71 -1.77
N LEU A 11 6.33 -0.84 -0.53
CA LEU A 11 6.11 0.14 0.53
C LEU A 11 6.84 1.46 0.23
N LYS A 12 8.08 1.38 -0.27
CA LYS A 12 8.85 2.52 -0.77
C LYS A 12 8.09 3.28 -1.86
N TYR A 13 7.47 2.57 -2.81
CA TYR A 13 6.64 3.19 -3.84
C TYR A 13 5.41 3.92 -3.28
N ILE A 14 4.69 3.29 -2.32
CA ILE A 14 3.54 3.90 -1.66
C ILE A 14 3.96 5.16 -0.87
N ALA A 15 5.08 5.09 -0.16
CA ALA A 15 5.65 6.23 0.55
C ALA A 15 6.05 7.34 -0.43
N GLY A 16 6.67 7.01 -1.57
CA GLY A 16 6.96 7.95 -2.64
C GLY A 16 5.71 8.65 -3.18
N TYR A 17 4.60 7.93 -3.36
CA TYR A 17 3.32 8.54 -3.71
C TYR A 17 2.86 9.56 -2.66
N VAL A 18 2.98 9.25 -1.37
CA VAL A 18 2.63 10.22 -0.31
C VAL A 18 3.55 11.43 -0.34
N ALA A 19 4.87 11.26 -0.49
CA ALA A 19 5.80 12.38 -0.65
C ALA A 19 5.39 13.28 -1.84
N PHE A 20 4.98 12.69 -2.96
CA PHE A 20 4.49 13.44 -4.12
C PHE A 20 3.25 14.27 -3.82
N ARG A 21 2.30 13.73 -3.05
CA ARG A 21 1.07 14.44 -2.67
C ARG A 21 1.32 15.66 -1.80
N PHE A 22 2.43 15.68 -1.06
CA PHE A 22 2.80 16.75 -0.13
C PHE A 22 4.02 17.55 -0.58
N LYS A 23 4.55 17.31 -1.78
CA LYS A 23 5.80 17.95 -2.24
C LYS A 23 5.77 19.47 -2.29
N SER A 24 4.58 20.07 -2.46
CA SER A 24 4.39 21.52 -2.47
C SER A 24 4.38 22.12 -1.07
N THR A 25 4.03 21.34 -0.06
CA THR A 25 3.86 21.79 1.32
C THR A 25 5.01 21.37 2.23
N ASP A 26 5.63 20.21 1.96
CA ASP A 26 6.71 19.66 2.77
C ASP A 26 7.71 18.91 1.87
N LYS A 27 8.84 19.57 1.59
CA LYS A 27 9.93 19.01 0.78
C LYS A 27 10.80 18.02 1.55
N THR A 28 10.63 17.88 2.86
CA THR A 28 11.43 16.97 3.69
C THR A 28 10.97 15.52 3.59
N LEU A 29 9.76 15.29 3.05
CA LEU A 29 9.15 13.97 2.92
C LEU A 29 9.78 13.12 1.80
N GLY A 30 10.57 13.72 0.91
CA GLY A 30 11.26 13.01 -0.15
C GLY A 30 11.77 13.96 -1.23
N ILE A 31 12.51 13.40 -2.17
CA ILE A 31 13.08 14.12 -3.32
C ILE A 31 12.68 13.43 -4.62
N GLU A 32 12.80 14.13 -5.75
CA GLU A 32 12.56 13.48 -7.03
C GLU A 32 13.72 12.52 -7.35
N THR A 33 13.41 11.37 -7.92
CA THR A 33 14.39 10.32 -8.28
C THR A 33 15.52 10.83 -9.17
N ARG A 34 15.32 11.84 -10.02
CA ARG A 34 16.40 12.48 -10.81
C ARG A 34 17.42 13.27 -9.98
N GLN A 35 17.10 13.54 -8.72
CA GLN A 35 17.95 14.24 -7.77
C GLN A 35 18.77 13.26 -6.91
N LEU A 36 18.52 11.95 -7.04
CA LEU A 36 19.33 10.94 -6.39
C LEU A 36 20.70 10.86 -7.06
N GLU A 37 21.71 10.55 -6.26
CA GLU A 37 23.03 10.23 -6.77
C GLU A 37 22.93 8.98 -7.65
N THR A 38 23.67 8.98 -8.76
CA THR A 38 23.75 7.80 -9.62
C THR A 38 24.70 6.80 -8.96
N THR A 39 24.17 5.96 -8.08
CA THR A 39 24.92 4.86 -7.47
C THR A 39 24.82 3.61 -8.34
N GLY A 40 25.79 2.70 -8.20
CA GLY A 40 25.76 1.40 -8.90
C GLY A 40 24.70 0.43 -8.39
N ASP A 41 24.04 0.74 -7.26
CA ASP A 41 23.02 -0.09 -6.62
C ASP A 41 21.67 0.62 -6.65
N GLN A 42 21.00 0.56 -7.81
CA GLN A 42 19.70 1.16 -8.02
C GLN A 42 18.59 0.20 -7.59
N ASP A 43 17.67 0.69 -6.76
CA ASP A 43 16.48 -0.08 -6.42
C ASP A 43 15.39 -0.01 -7.51
N TRP A 44 14.35 -0.83 -7.30
CA TRP A 44 13.26 -0.97 -8.25
C TRP A 44 12.57 0.37 -8.57
N LEU A 45 12.34 1.23 -7.57
CA LEU A 45 11.71 2.53 -7.77
C LEU A 45 12.56 3.44 -8.65
N GLN A 46 13.88 3.44 -8.44
CA GLN A 46 14.81 4.20 -9.27
C GLN A 46 14.80 3.69 -10.72
N VAL A 47 14.78 2.37 -10.92
CA VAL A 47 14.74 1.74 -12.26
C VAL A 47 13.45 2.06 -13.02
N ILE A 48 12.28 1.98 -12.37
CA ILE A 48 11.01 2.24 -13.07
C ILE A 48 10.74 3.74 -13.30
N SER A 49 11.43 4.60 -12.56
CA SER A 49 11.20 6.04 -12.63
C SER A 49 11.81 6.64 -13.90
N ARG A 50 11.11 7.61 -14.48
CA ARG A 50 11.64 8.52 -15.52
C ARG A 50 12.13 9.84 -14.92
N GLY A 51 12.60 9.81 -13.68
CA GLY A 51 13.15 10.95 -12.96
C GLY A 51 12.16 11.79 -12.13
N LYS A 52 10.85 11.66 -12.35
CA LYS A 52 9.82 12.46 -11.63
C LYS A 52 9.07 11.71 -10.53
N CYS A 53 9.28 10.41 -10.36
CA CYS A 53 8.79 9.72 -9.16
C CYS A 53 9.50 10.31 -7.94
N MET A 54 8.78 10.41 -6.83
CA MET A 54 9.38 10.82 -5.56
C MET A 54 10.00 9.60 -4.88
N TYR A 55 11.25 9.75 -4.48
CA TYR A 55 11.94 8.88 -3.56
C TYR A 55 11.66 9.36 -2.13
N PRO A 56 11.00 8.55 -1.28
CA PRO A 56 10.64 8.98 0.07
C PRO A 56 11.90 9.21 0.92
N SER A 57 11.84 10.13 1.88
CA SER A 57 12.96 10.30 2.80
C SER A 57 13.07 9.10 3.74
N ASP A 58 14.27 8.51 3.78
CA ASP A 58 14.51 7.27 4.53
C ASP A 58 14.20 7.44 6.02
N LYS A 59 14.70 8.52 6.64
CA LYS A 59 14.59 8.76 8.08
C LYS A 59 13.20 9.20 8.55
N LEU A 60 12.38 9.77 7.66
CA LEU A 60 11.05 10.30 8.02
C LEU A 60 9.94 9.42 7.45
N LEU A 61 9.72 9.50 6.14
CA LEU A 61 8.52 8.92 5.54
C LEU A 61 8.62 7.42 5.38
N LEU A 62 9.78 6.87 5.00
CA LEU A 62 9.95 5.43 4.86
C LEU A 62 9.88 4.70 6.20
N GLN A 63 10.52 5.24 7.25
CA GLN A 63 10.36 4.73 8.62
C GLN A 63 8.91 4.78 9.10
N CYS A 64 8.21 5.88 8.85
CA CYS A 64 6.79 5.99 9.15
C CYS A 64 5.97 4.91 8.41
N ALA A 65 6.26 4.67 7.13
CA ALA A 65 5.59 3.66 6.34
C ALA A 65 5.81 2.24 6.86
N ARG A 66 7.01 1.90 7.31
CA ARG A 66 7.33 0.59 7.92
C ARG A 66 6.51 0.36 9.19
N ILE A 67 6.52 1.32 10.12
CA ILE A 67 5.73 1.27 11.36
C ILE A 67 4.24 1.19 11.02
N MET A 68 3.76 2.02 10.09
CA MET A 68 2.38 2.02 9.63
C MET A 68 1.97 0.66 9.06
N ASN A 69 2.80 0.00 8.24
CA ASN A 69 2.45 -1.28 7.64
C ASN A 69 2.33 -2.40 8.69
N ILE A 70 3.21 -2.40 9.69
CA ILE A 70 3.17 -3.34 10.83
C ILE A 70 1.87 -3.13 11.62
N GLU A 71 1.59 -1.91 12.05
CA GLU A 71 0.40 -1.61 12.84
C GLU A 71 -0.90 -1.78 12.05
N PHE A 72 -0.87 -1.49 10.75
CA PHE A 72 -1.97 -1.76 9.83
C PHE A 72 -2.31 -3.26 9.80
N ALA A 73 -1.29 -4.12 9.67
CA ALA A 73 -1.49 -5.57 9.66
C ALA A 73 -2.07 -6.08 10.99
N LYS A 74 -1.56 -5.58 12.13
CA LYS A 74 -2.11 -5.92 13.46
C LYS A 74 -3.55 -5.45 13.64
N TYR A 75 -3.86 -4.23 13.21
CA TYR A 75 -5.16 -3.59 13.43
C TYR A 75 -6.29 -4.19 12.58
N HIS A 76 -5.97 -4.56 11.34
CA HIS A 76 -6.93 -5.09 10.37
C HIS A 76 -6.96 -6.63 10.33
N GLY A 77 -5.81 -7.30 10.48
CA GLY A 77 -5.69 -8.74 10.34
C GLY A 77 -5.96 -9.19 8.89
N SER A 78 -6.83 -10.20 8.72
CA SER A 78 -7.16 -10.77 7.41
C SER A 78 -8.19 -9.99 6.59
N SER A 79 -8.93 -9.06 7.22
CA SER A 79 -9.98 -8.25 6.60
C SER A 79 -9.85 -6.78 7.03
N LEU A 80 -10.78 -5.91 6.68
CA LEU A 80 -10.81 -4.56 7.24
C LEU A 80 -11.62 -4.52 8.54
N ASN A 81 -10.97 -4.06 9.62
CA ASN A 81 -11.63 -3.63 10.85
C ASN A 81 -12.88 -2.76 10.56
N LYS A 82 -13.99 -3.04 11.26
CA LYS A 82 -15.30 -2.41 11.05
C LYS A 82 -15.60 -1.28 12.04
N LYS A 83 -14.66 -0.92 12.91
CA LYS A 83 -14.83 0.20 13.84
C LYS A 83 -15.01 1.52 13.07
N ASN A 84 -15.74 2.46 13.64
CA ASN A 84 -15.82 3.81 13.09
C ASN A 84 -14.46 4.49 13.15
N LEU A 85 -14.20 5.40 12.20
CA LEU A 85 -13.00 6.24 12.18
C LEU A 85 -11.68 5.44 12.16
N ILE A 86 -11.63 4.34 11.39
CA ILE A 86 -10.45 3.45 11.30
C ILE A 86 -9.14 4.21 10.99
N PHE A 87 -9.17 5.24 10.15
CA PHE A 87 -7.97 5.98 9.79
C PHE A 87 -7.43 6.79 10.97
N GLN A 88 -8.32 7.47 11.69
CA GLN A 88 -7.96 8.26 12.85
C GLN A 88 -7.48 7.37 13.99
N ASN A 89 -8.13 6.22 14.19
CA ASN A 89 -7.74 5.26 15.21
C ASN A 89 -6.36 4.68 14.93
N LEU A 90 -6.09 4.29 13.68
CA LEU A 90 -4.78 3.77 13.32
C LEU A 90 -3.69 4.84 13.42
N ALA A 91 -3.98 6.09 13.03
CA ALA A 91 -3.05 7.20 13.22
C ALA A 91 -2.70 7.39 14.71
N LYS A 92 -3.69 7.34 15.61
CA LYS A 92 -3.45 7.44 17.07
C LYS A 92 -2.56 6.31 17.61
N ILE A 93 -2.57 5.13 16.99
CA ILE A 93 -1.70 4.00 17.36
C ILE A 93 -0.26 4.23 16.86
N ILE A 94 -0.11 4.79 15.66
CA ILE A 94 1.19 4.96 15.00
C ILE A 94 1.95 6.18 15.52
N GLU A 95 1.27 7.32 15.72
CA GLU A 95 1.90 8.59 16.11
C GLU A 95 2.87 8.49 17.30
N PRO A 96 2.54 7.79 18.41
CA PRO A 96 3.44 7.66 19.55
C PRO A 96 4.71 6.85 19.26
N GLN A 97 4.72 6.04 18.19
CA GLN A 97 5.84 5.18 17.83
C GLN A 97 6.85 5.87 16.89
N LEU A 98 6.50 7.05 16.36
CA LEU A 98 7.36 7.78 15.45
C LEU A 98 8.44 8.54 16.24
N LYS A 99 9.71 8.21 15.98
CA LYS A 99 10.86 8.95 16.55
C LYS A 99 10.91 10.39 16.05
N ILE A 100 10.54 10.60 14.79
CA ILE A 100 10.45 11.93 14.17
C ILE A 100 9.03 12.12 13.67
N LYS A 101 8.42 13.23 14.05
CA LYS A 101 7.04 13.55 13.66
C LYS A 101 6.98 13.92 12.20
N ILE A 102 5.96 13.43 11.51
CA ILE A 102 5.55 13.88 10.18
C ILE A 102 4.21 14.59 10.29
N PRO A 103 3.82 15.40 9.29
CA PRO A 103 2.47 15.98 9.24
C PRO A 103 1.41 14.89 9.35
N ARG A 104 0.41 15.11 10.22
CA ARG A 104 -0.65 14.13 10.49
C ARG A 104 -1.42 13.79 9.21
N GLU A 105 -1.59 14.76 8.33
CA GLU A 105 -2.24 14.65 7.04
C GLU A 105 -1.49 13.66 6.12
N ALA A 106 -0.15 13.68 6.17
CA ALA A 106 0.68 12.74 5.42
C ALA A 106 0.56 11.31 5.96
N LEU A 107 0.57 11.14 7.29
CA LEU A 107 0.29 9.85 7.93
C LEU A 107 -1.11 9.32 7.56
N LEU A 108 -2.13 10.17 7.63
CA LEU A 108 -3.48 9.79 7.25
C LEU A 108 -3.58 9.47 5.74
N CYS A 109 -2.85 10.18 4.88
CA CYS A 109 -2.77 9.87 3.45
C CYS A 109 -2.17 8.47 3.21
N LEU A 110 -1.10 8.14 3.93
CA LEU A 110 -0.45 6.84 3.88
C LEU A 110 -1.40 5.71 4.31
N ILE A 111 -2.05 5.87 5.46
CA ILE A 111 -3.05 4.92 5.97
C ILE A 111 -4.21 4.72 4.98
N ARG A 112 -4.78 5.81 4.45
CA ARG A 112 -5.87 5.75 3.46
C ARG A 112 -5.44 4.99 2.21
N THR A 113 -4.26 5.31 1.69
CA THR A 113 -3.71 4.68 0.48
C THR A 113 -3.57 3.17 0.67
N ARG A 114 -2.96 2.74 1.78
CA ARG A 114 -2.82 1.31 2.11
C ARG A 114 -4.17 0.61 2.25
N THR A 115 -5.14 1.27 2.90
CA THR A 115 -6.51 0.75 3.08
C THR A 115 -7.20 0.55 1.73
N TYR A 116 -7.15 1.55 0.84
CA TYR A 116 -7.80 1.44 -0.47
C TYR A 116 -7.15 0.38 -1.36
N ILE A 117 -5.82 0.21 -1.30
CA ILE A 117 -5.14 -0.90 -1.95
C ILE A 117 -5.66 -2.23 -1.42
N ARG A 118 -5.72 -2.41 -0.08
CA ARG A 118 -6.26 -3.64 0.53
C ARG A 118 -7.71 -3.91 0.13
N LEU A 119 -8.56 -2.87 0.14
CA LEU A 119 -9.95 -2.97 -0.28
C LEU A 119 -10.07 -3.39 -1.74
N ARG A 120 -9.27 -2.81 -2.63
CA ARG A 120 -9.25 -3.17 -4.05
C ARG A 120 -8.87 -4.64 -4.25
N GLU A 121 -7.85 -5.13 -3.54
CA GLU A 121 -7.43 -6.53 -3.62
C GLU A 121 -8.51 -7.49 -3.10
N MET A 122 -9.18 -7.16 -1.99
CA MET A 122 -10.31 -7.95 -1.49
C MET A 122 -11.46 -7.99 -2.50
N ASN A 123 -11.83 -6.85 -3.08
CA ASN A 123 -12.89 -6.77 -4.09
C ASN A 123 -12.54 -7.58 -5.35
N ARG A 124 -11.27 -7.56 -5.77
CA ARG A 124 -10.77 -8.37 -6.88
C ARG A 124 -10.90 -9.87 -6.58
N ALA A 125 -10.50 -10.30 -5.38
CA ALA A 125 -10.63 -11.69 -4.95
C ALA A 125 -12.09 -12.17 -4.93
N ILE A 126 -13.00 -11.34 -4.39
CA ILE A 126 -14.44 -11.60 -4.39
C ILE A 126 -14.99 -11.73 -5.81
N ALA A 127 -14.63 -10.81 -6.71
CA ALA A 127 -15.06 -10.85 -8.11
C ALA A 127 -14.61 -12.14 -8.81
N ILE A 128 -13.36 -12.57 -8.61
CA ILE A 128 -12.83 -13.81 -9.16
C ILE A 128 -13.58 -15.03 -8.60
N ALA A 129 -13.82 -15.07 -7.29
CA ALA A 129 -14.54 -16.16 -6.64
C ALA A 129 -15.99 -16.28 -7.16
N ASN A 130 -16.70 -15.15 -7.27
CA ASN A 130 -18.06 -15.08 -7.80
C ASN A 130 -18.13 -15.54 -9.26
N HIS A 131 -17.17 -15.12 -10.10
CA HIS A 131 -17.10 -15.55 -11.48
C HIS A 131 -16.86 -17.07 -11.60
N ARG A 132 -15.96 -17.64 -10.79
CA ARG A 132 -15.73 -19.09 -10.71
C ARG A 132 -17.00 -19.84 -10.28
N GLN A 133 -17.73 -19.32 -9.30
CA GLN A 133 -18.99 -19.91 -8.84
C GLN A 133 -20.06 -19.88 -9.94
N LYS A 134 -20.19 -18.76 -10.68
CA LYS A 134 -21.12 -18.64 -11.81
C LYS A 134 -20.81 -19.68 -12.90
N LYS A 135 -19.54 -19.83 -13.29
CA LYS A 135 -19.11 -20.87 -14.26
C LYS A 135 -19.47 -22.28 -13.80
N ARG A 136 -19.24 -22.62 -12.52
CA ARG A 136 -19.61 -23.93 -11.94
C ARG A 136 -21.12 -24.17 -11.92
N LYS A 137 -21.94 -23.13 -11.68
CA LYS A 137 -23.40 -23.24 -11.74
C LYS A 137 -23.87 -23.48 -13.18
N MET A 138 -23.31 -22.76 -14.15
CA MET A 138 -23.65 -22.95 -15.57
C MET A 138 -23.27 -24.35 -16.06
N SER A 139 -22.07 -24.86 -15.73
CA SER A 139 -21.65 -26.19 -16.17
C SER A 139 -22.54 -27.32 -15.61
N LYS A 140 -23.02 -27.20 -14.38
CA LYS A 140 -24.02 -28.13 -13.81
C LYS A 140 -25.35 -28.09 -14.56
N PHE A 141 -25.76 -26.92 -15.05
CA PHE A 141 -27.01 -26.75 -15.77
C PHE A 141 -26.93 -27.30 -17.20
N THR A 142 -25.80 -27.12 -17.88
CA THR A 142 -25.56 -27.62 -19.24
C THR A 142 -25.21 -29.10 -19.29
N ASN A 143 -24.61 -29.67 -18.24
CA ASN A 143 -24.31 -31.11 -18.14
C ASN A 143 -25.49 -31.96 -17.63
N LYS A 144 -26.74 -31.49 -17.76
CA LYS A 144 -27.89 -32.41 -17.64
C LYS A 144 -27.77 -33.45 -18.75
N LYS A 145 -27.36 -34.67 -18.37
CA LYS A 145 -27.24 -35.83 -19.26
C LYS A 145 -28.45 -35.88 -20.19
N ARG A 146 -28.21 -35.83 -21.50
CA ARG A 146 -29.18 -36.36 -22.46
C ARG A 146 -29.28 -37.85 -22.14
N VAL A 147 -30.33 -38.22 -21.44
CA VAL A 147 -30.76 -39.61 -21.31
C VAL A 147 -31.41 -39.92 -22.65
N TYR A 148 -30.64 -40.57 -23.53
CA TYR A 148 -31.19 -41.29 -24.68
C TYR A 148 -31.49 -42.72 -24.23
#